data_AF-A0A8T0C8G0-F1
#
_entry.id   AF-A0A8T0C8G0-F1
#
_cell.length_a   1.000
_cell.length_b   1.000
_cell.length_c   1.000
_cell.angle_alpha   90.00
_cell.angle_beta   90.00
_cell.angle_gamma   90.00
#
_symmetry.space_group_name_H-M   'P 1'
#
loop_
_entity.id
_entity.type
_entity.pdbx_description
1 polymer ?
#
loop_
_entity_poly.entity_id
_entity_poly.type
_entity_poly.pdbx_seq_one_letter_code
_entity_poly.pdbx_strand_id
1 'polypeptide(L)'
;MISTYLSHCNLSISEAVVAGQLAELDAYLDTHSLSATWSYQIPELGEGGSCSLFGNLQEAPFLLSDFVSRNSESERQLSRLQTIAEYVKTATGVDWFGIYQARPAEGIQQLLKLAYYGAPSRPLFPITEAFAATSNNIQTYMSEQARVINNIPDYVAQGGEYYTCDPKVQAEVCLPLLNQQGECLGIIDAEAFEQECFDEYKLAVLVAACIRAIEYLPS
;
A
#
# COMPACT_ATOMS: atom_id res chain seq x y z
N MET A 1 -7.53 -18.70 -6.27
CA MET A 1 -7.28 -17.33 -5.80
C MET A 1 -5.78 -17.06 -5.77
N ILE A 2 -4.98 -17.75 -4.93
CA ILE A 2 -3.52 -17.55 -4.86
C ILE A 2 -2.82 -17.71 -6.22
N SER A 3 -2.93 -18.87 -6.87
CA SER A 3 -2.32 -19.11 -8.19
C SER A 3 -2.67 -18.04 -9.24
N THR A 4 -3.97 -17.68 -9.30
CA THR A 4 -4.48 -16.65 -10.21
C THR A 4 -3.86 -15.28 -9.91
N TYR A 5 -3.82 -14.89 -8.63
CA TYR A 5 -3.23 -13.62 -8.20
C TYR A 5 -1.74 -13.55 -8.53
N LEU A 6 -0.97 -14.61 -8.22
CA LEU A 6 0.47 -14.66 -8.49
C LEU A 6 0.77 -14.56 -9.99
N SER A 7 0.01 -15.28 -10.80
CA SER A 7 0.12 -15.23 -12.27
C SER A 7 -0.20 -13.83 -12.82
N HIS A 8 -1.30 -13.22 -12.36
CA HIS A 8 -1.70 -11.86 -12.78
C HIS A 8 -0.62 -10.84 -12.42
N CYS A 9 -0.09 -10.92 -11.21
CA CYS A 9 0.92 -10.01 -10.70
C CYS A 9 2.34 -10.29 -11.21
N ASN A 10 2.55 -11.34 -12.00
CA ASN A 10 3.88 -11.81 -12.44
C ASN A 10 4.86 -12.10 -11.27
N LEU A 11 4.34 -12.69 -10.18
CA LEU A 11 5.14 -13.06 -9.00
C LEU A 11 5.52 -14.53 -9.04
N SER A 12 6.81 -14.82 -8.87
CA SER A 12 7.36 -16.18 -8.82
C SER A 12 7.67 -16.59 -7.37
N ILE A 13 6.61 -16.80 -6.57
CA ILE A 13 6.71 -17.28 -5.18
C ILE A 13 5.84 -18.51 -4.96
N SER A 14 6.15 -19.32 -3.94
CA SER A 14 5.43 -20.55 -3.63
C SER A 14 3.99 -20.32 -3.14
N GLU A 15 3.02 -20.93 -3.82
CA GLU A 15 1.60 -20.91 -3.40
C GLU A 15 1.40 -21.45 -1.98
N ALA A 16 2.20 -22.44 -1.58
CA ALA A 16 2.12 -23.03 -0.24
C ALA A 16 2.58 -22.05 0.84
N VAL A 17 3.60 -21.22 0.55
CA VAL A 17 4.07 -20.20 1.50
C VAL A 17 3.01 -19.10 1.65
N VAL A 18 2.41 -18.66 0.53
CA VAL A 18 1.29 -17.71 0.56
C VAL A 18 0.09 -18.26 1.34
N ALA A 19 -0.27 -19.52 1.10
CA ALA A 19 -1.37 -20.17 1.83
C ALA A 19 -1.10 -20.22 3.34
N GLY A 20 0.14 -20.47 3.73
CA GLY A 20 0.57 -20.39 5.14
C GLY A 20 0.40 -18.99 5.72
N GLN A 21 0.88 -17.96 5.03
CA GLN A 21 0.75 -16.57 5.51
C GLN A 21 -0.71 -16.09 5.56
N LEU A 22 -1.56 -16.56 4.64
CA LEU A 22 -3.00 -16.30 4.71
C LEU A 22 -3.62 -16.88 5.98
N ALA A 23 -3.30 -18.13 6.32
CA ALA A 23 -3.81 -18.76 7.53
C ALA A 23 -3.35 -18.04 8.81
N GLU A 24 -2.08 -17.61 8.85
CA GLU A 24 -1.53 -16.82 9.97
C GLU A 24 -2.20 -15.45 10.08
N LEU A 25 -2.40 -14.75 8.96
CA LEU A 25 -3.11 -13.47 8.93
C LEU A 25 -4.57 -13.63 9.39
N ASP A 26 -5.28 -14.65 8.90
CA ASP A 26 -6.66 -14.91 9.29
C ASP A 26 -6.76 -15.17 10.81
N ALA A 27 -5.86 -15.98 11.37
CA ALA A 27 -5.78 -16.21 12.82
C ALA A 27 -5.43 -14.94 13.62
N TYR A 28 -4.58 -14.08 13.07
CA TYR A 28 -4.25 -12.79 13.68
C TYR A 28 -5.49 -11.88 13.73
N LEU A 29 -6.25 -11.79 12.63
CA LEU A 29 -7.46 -10.98 12.54
C LEU A 29 -8.58 -11.49 13.47
N ASP A 30 -8.62 -12.78 13.79
CA ASP A 30 -9.60 -13.32 14.74
C ASP A 30 -9.32 -12.89 16.19
N THR A 31 -8.06 -12.63 16.52
CA THR A 31 -7.61 -12.36 17.89
C THR A 31 -7.22 -10.91 18.13
N HIS A 32 -7.00 -10.13 17.08
CA HIS A 32 -6.59 -8.73 17.14
C HIS A 32 -7.59 -7.83 16.42
N SER A 33 -7.77 -6.64 16.98
CA SER A 33 -8.57 -5.57 16.38
C SER A 33 -8.00 -4.25 16.83
N LEU A 34 -7.39 -3.52 15.89
CA LEU A 34 -6.97 -2.12 16.12
C LEU A 34 -8.13 -1.16 15.85
N SER A 35 -8.09 0.01 16.46
CA SER A 35 -9.06 1.08 16.15
C SER A 35 -8.84 1.61 14.72
N ALA A 36 -9.91 2.08 14.08
CA ALA A 36 -9.80 2.76 12.80
C ALA A 36 -9.05 4.10 12.95
N THR A 37 -8.16 4.39 12.01
CA THR A 37 -7.46 5.68 11.92
C THR A 37 -8.24 6.61 10.99
N TRP A 38 -8.93 7.60 11.56
CA TRP A 38 -9.74 8.57 10.78
C TRP A 38 -9.01 9.86 10.43
N SER A 39 -7.88 10.11 11.07
CA SER A 39 -7.06 11.28 10.79
C SER A 39 -5.60 10.98 11.04
N TYR A 40 -4.73 11.61 10.25
CA TYR A 40 -3.29 11.44 10.35
C TYR A 40 -2.56 12.65 9.79
N GLN A 41 -1.32 12.85 10.26
CA GLN A 41 -0.46 13.92 9.77
C GLN A 41 0.08 13.57 8.39
N ILE A 42 0.19 14.58 7.53
CA ILE A 42 0.72 14.46 6.17
C ILE A 42 1.80 15.52 5.94
N PRO A 43 2.78 15.23 5.07
CA PRO A 43 3.76 16.23 4.67
C PRO A 43 3.09 17.38 3.90
N GLU A 44 3.71 18.55 3.92
CA GLU A 44 3.44 19.61 2.96
C GLU A 44 3.71 19.08 1.55
N LEU A 45 2.82 19.42 0.61
CA LEU A 45 2.98 19.05 -0.79
C LEU A 45 3.65 20.20 -1.54
N GLY A 46 4.68 19.90 -2.33
CA GLY A 46 5.37 20.85 -3.20
C GLY A 46 4.54 21.31 -4.39
N GLU A 47 5.12 22.16 -5.25
CA GLU A 47 4.42 22.71 -6.43
C GLU A 47 3.80 21.61 -7.31
N GLY A 48 2.53 21.82 -7.68
CA GLY A 48 1.74 20.87 -8.45
C GLY A 48 1.34 19.61 -7.68
N GLY A 49 1.53 19.59 -6.36
CA GLY A 49 1.30 18.41 -5.53
C GLY A 49 2.19 17.25 -5.94
N SER A 50 3.39 17.48 -6.49
CA SER A 50 4.22 16.42 -7.06
C SER A 50 5.07 15.70 -6.00
N CYS A 51 5.69 16.45 -5.08
CA CYS A 51 6.59 15.91 -4.05
C CYS A 51 6.19 16.27 -2.62
N SER A 52 6.22 15.32 -1.71
CA SER A 52 6.18 15.57 -0.27
C SER A 52 7.46 16.30 0.17
N LEU A 53 7.33 17.45 0.84
CA LEU A 53 8.46 18.11 1.47
C LEU A 53 8.82 17.37 2.76
N PHE A 54 9.84 16.51 2.67
CA PHE A 54 10.31 15.72 3.80
C PHE A 54 10.66 16.60 5.01
N GLY A 55 10.06 16.30 6.16
CA GLY A 55 10.30 17.01 7.42
C GLY A 55 9.35 18.18 7.72
N ASN A 56 8.58 18.65 6.74
CA ASN A 56 7.56 19.69 6.95
C ASN A 56 6.17 19.05 6.91
N LEU A 57 5.45 19.10 8.02
CA LEU A 57 4.08 18.59 8.12
C LEU A 57 3.09 19.74 7.98
N GLN A 58 1.94 19.45 7.38
CA GLN A 58 0.82 20.40 7.40
C GLN A 58 0.33 20.59 8.84
N GLU A 59 -0.15 21.80 9.17
CA GLU A 59 -0.68 22.09 10.50
C GLU A 59 -1.95 21.28 10.79
N ALA A 60 -2.85 21.22 9.81
CA ALA A 60 -4.08 20.45 9.90
C ALA A 60 -3.84 18.98 9.51
N PRO A 61 -4.42 18.01 10.24
CA PRO A 61 -4.35 16.61 9.84
C PRO A 61 -5.19 16.37 8.59
N PHE A 62 -4.80 15.36 7.81
CA PHE A 62 -5.67 14.80 6.79
C PHE A 62 -6.85 14.09 7.46
N LEU A 63 -8.07 14.33 6.97
CA LEU A 63 -9.30 13.74 7.49
C LEU A 63 -9.85 12.72 6.50
N LEU A 64 -9.80 11.44 6.85
CA LEU A 64 -10.31 10.37 6.00
C LEU A 64 -11.83 10.44 5.83
N SER A 65 -12.53 11.06 6.78
CA SER A 65 -13.98 11.28 6.75
C SER A 65 -14.44 12.15 5.59
N ASP A 66 -13.54 12.90 4.96
CA ASP A 66 -13.88 13.72 3.79
C ASP A 66 -14.04 12.87 2.51
N PHE A 67 -13.53 11.63 2.53
CA PHE A 67 -13.50 10.71 1.38
C PHE A 67 -14.22 9.39 1.63
N VAL A 68 -14.37 9.00 2.90
CA VAL A 68 -15.06 7.79 3.35
C VAL A 68 -16.14 8.18 4.34
N SER A 69 -17.39 7.77 4.06
CA SER A 69 -18.52 8.06 4.96
C SER A 69 -18.32 7.38 6.30
N ARG A 70 -18.38 8.16 7.39
CA ARG A 70 -18.20 7.63 8.74
C ARG A 70 -19.48 6.99 9.27
N ASN A 71 -19.47 5.66 9.35
CA ASN A 71 -20.52 4.84 9.94
C ASN A 71 -19.92 3.58 10.59
N SER A 72 -20.76 2.72 11.18
CA SER A 72 -20.30 1.51 11.87
C SER A 72 -19.62 0.49 10.94
N GLU A 73 -19.99 0.46 9.66
CA GLU A 73 -19.39 -0.44 8.68
C GLU A 73 -18.01 0.04 8.28
N SER A 74 -17.87 1.30 7.88
CA SER A 74 -16.57 1.91 7.58
C SER A 74 -15.61 1.86 8.78
N GLU A 75 -16.13 1.99 10.00
CA GLU A 75 -15.33 1.87 11.23
C GLU A 75 -14.74 0.46 11.34
N ARG A 76 -15.55 -0.58 11.12
CA ARG A 76 -15.11 -1.98 11.13
C ARG A 76 -14.10 -2.25 10.00
N GLN A 77 -14.41 -1.80 8.79
CA GLN A 77 -13.57 -1.97 7.61
C GLN A 77 -12.18 -1.34 7.80
N LEU A 78 -12.12 -0.08 8.21
CA LEU A 78 -10.85 0.62 8.47
C LEU A 78 -10.09 0.02 9.66
N SER A 79 -10.81 -0.43 10.70
CA SER A 79 -10.22 -1.19 11.82
C SER A 79 -9.54 -2.46 11.34
N ARG A 80 -10.17 -3.23 10.44
CA ARG A 80 -9.58 -4.43 9.84
C ARG A 80 -8.37 -4.11 8.98
N LEU A 81 -8.45 -3.09 8.12
CA LEU A 81 -7.30 -2.64 7.31
C LEU A 81 -6.12 -2.20 8.17
N GLN A 82 -6.36 -1.47 9.27
CA GLN A 82 -5.32 -1.08 10.22
C GLN A 82 -4.71 -2.30 10.93
N THR A 83 -5.52 -3.31 11.24
CA THR A 83 -5.04 -4.58 11.82
C THR A 83 -4.18 -5.36 10.85
N ILE A 84 -4.51 -5.38 9.55
CA ILE A 84 -3.66 -5.96 8.50
C ILE A 84 -2.32 -5.21 8.43
N ALA A 85 -2.33 -3.88 8.45
CA ALA A 85 -1.10 -3.09 8.44
C ALA A 85 -0.18 -3.41 9.62
N GLU A 86 -0.72 -3.56 10.83
CA GLU A 86 0.08 -3.98 12.00
C GLU A 86 0.58 -5.43 11.88
N TYR A 87 -0.23 -6.34 11.33
CA TYR A 87 0.24 -7.70 11.06
C TYR A 87 1.47 -7.69 10.14
N VAL A 88 1.39 -6.97 9.01
CA VAL A 88 2.51 -6.84 8.07
C VAL A 88 3.75 -6.29 8.77
N LYS A 89 3.60 -5.25 9.60
CA LYS A 89 4.69 -4.72 10.43
C LYS A 89 5.35 -5.80 11.27
N THR A 90 4.55 -6.53 12.04
CA THR A 90 5.06 -7.52 12.99
C THR A 90 5.69 -8.73 12.31
N ALA A 91 5.16 -9.15 11.16
CA ALA A 91 5.63 -10.31 10.42
C ALA A 91 6.87 -10.00 9.57
N THR A 92 6.94 -8.83 8.94
CA THR A 92 7.98 -8.51 7.95
C THR A 92 9.07 -7.59 8.45
N GLY A 93 8.76 -6.76 9.46
CA GLY A 93 9.67 -5.74 9.98
C GLY A 93 9.97 -4.59 9.01
N VAL A 94 9.21 -4.43 7.91
CA VAL A 94 9.42 -3.29 6.99
C VAL A 94 9.11 -1.97 7.68
N ASP A 95 9.78 -0.89 7.26
CA ASP A 95 9.76 0.39 7.97
C ASP A 95 8.49 1.21 7.73
N TRP A 96 7.84 0.99 6.58
CA TRP A 96 6.62 1.66 6.20
C TRP A 96 5.70 0.72 5.41
N PHE A 97 4.39 0.83 5.62
CA PHE A 97 3.39 0.10 4.85
C PHE A 97 2.10 0.88 4.78
N GLY A 98 1.42 0.83 3.63
CA GLY A 98 0.10 1.42 3.45
C GLY A 98 -0.80 0.63 2.53
N ILE A 99 -2.11 0.72 2.79
CA ILE A 99 -3.18 0.16 1.98
C ILE A 99 -3.96 1.31 1.36
N TYR A 100 -4.10 1.27 0.04
CA TYR A 100 -4.73 2.32 -0.74
C TYR A 100 -5.90 1.77 -1.56
N GLN A 101 -6.93 2.59 -1.75
CA GLN A 101 -8.08 2.29 -2.60
C GLN A 101 -8.25 3.37 -3.66
N ALA A 102 -8.53 2.98 -4.91
CA ALA A 102 -8.91 3.92 -5.95
C ALA A 102 -10.30 4.49 -5.68
N ARG A 103 -10.40 5.82 -5.57
CA ARG A 103 -11.64 6.53 -5.31
C ARG A 103 -11.68 7.88 -6.05
N PRO A 104 -12.88 8.38 -6.39
CA PRO A 104 -13.04 9.77 -6.81
C PRO A 104 -12.65 10.72 -5.66
N ALA A 105 -11.71 11.63 -5.93
CA ALA A 105 -11.29 12.68 -5.03
C ALA A 105 -10.95 13.94 -5.85
N GLU A 106 -11.48 15.09 -5.45
CA GLU A 106 -11.20 16.38 -6.13
C GLU A 106 -11.50 16.38 -7.64
N GLY A 107 -12.50 15.60 -8.06
CA GLY A 107 -12.94 15.52 -9.47
C GLY A 107 -12.13 14.57 -10.36
N ILE A 108 -11.15 13.86 -9.82
CA ILE A 108 -10.37 12.83 -10.53
C ILE A 108 -10.32 11.51 -9.73
N GLN A 109 -9.90 10.42 -10.37
CA GLN A 109 -9.59 9.17 -9.66
C GLN A 109 -8.24 9.30 -8.96
N GLN A 110 -8.17 8.91 -7.69
CA GLN A 110 -6.94 8.92 -6.89
C GLN A 110 -6.85 7.66 -6.04
N LEU A 111 -5.63 7.20 -5.76
CA LEU A 111 -5.39 6.21 -4.71
C LEU A 111 -5.42 6.92 -3.35
N LEU A 112 -6.41 6.60 -2.53
CA LEU A 112 -6.58 7.11 -1.17
C LEU A 112 -5.99 6.13 -0.15
N LYS A 113 -5.12 6.61 0.73
CA LYS A 113 -4.56 5.83 1.85
C LYS A 113 -5.61 5.62 2.94
N LEU A 114 -5.97 4.36 3.15
CA LEU A 114 -7.00 3.95 4.12
C LEU A 114 -6.41 3.55 5.47
N ALA A 115 -5.28 2.84 5.44
CA ALA A 115 -4.59 2.37 6.62
C ALA A 115 -3.08 2.35 6.35
N TYR A 116 -2.27 2.63 7.37
CA TYR A 116 -0.82 2.60 7.23
C TYR A 116 -0.12 2.53 8.58
N TYR A 117 1.18 2.29 8.56
CA TYR A 117 2.10 2.63 9.64
C TYR A 117 3.40 3.21 9.05
N GLY A 118 4.20 3.83 9.91
CA GLY A 118 5.48 4.42 9.54
C GLY A 118 5.41 5.95 9.53
N ALA A 119 6.38 6.59 8.90
CA ALA A 119 6.46 8.05 8.81
C ALA A 119 5.23 8.66 8.10
N PRO A 120 4.83 9.90 8.45
CA PRO A 120 3.84 10.66 7.70
C PRO A 120 4.18 10.71 6.21
N SER A 121 3.24 10.31 5.38
CA SER A 121 3.40 10.26 3.93
C SER A 121 2.13 10.74 3.23
N ARG A 122 2.22 10.89 1.91
CA ARG A 122 1.13 11.38 1.08
C ARG A 122 -0.16 10.57 1.27
N PRO A 123 -1.35 11.22 1.32
CA PRO A 123 -2.62 10.52 1.50
C PRO A 123 -3.29 10.11 0.18
N LEU A 124 -3.02 10.84 -0.90
CA LEU A 124 -3.74 10.76 -2.18
C LEU A 124 -2.75 10.76 -3.34
N PHE A 125 -2.82 9.78 -4.23
CA PHE A 125 -2.02 9.76 -5.46
C PHE A 125 -2.92 9.89 -6.70
N PRO A 126 -2.74 10.92 -7.55
CA PRO A 126 -3.53 11.08 -8.77
C PRO A 126 -3.33 9.91 -9.74
N ILE A 127 -4.41 9.25 -10.14
CA ILE A 127 -4.37 8.17 -11.14
C ILE A 127 -4.35 8.83 -12.53
N THR A 128 -3.16 9.22 -12.98
CA THR A 128 -2.92 9.87 -14.29
C THR A 128 -1.62 9.36 -14.91
N GLU A 129 -1.53 9.36 -16.24
CA GLU A 129 -0.31 8.95 -16.95
C GLU A 129 0.91 9.81 -16.56
N ALA A 130 0.69 11.11 -16.36
CA ALA A 130 1.74 12.04 -15.94
C ALA A 130 2.34 11.66 -14.56
N PHE A 131 1.51 11.21 -13.62
CA PHE A 131 1.97 10.76 -12.32
C PHE A 131 2.54 9.33 -12.37
N ALA A 132 1.99 8.48 -13.23
CA ALA A 132 2.50 7.12 -13.48
C ALA A 132 3.95 7.13 -13.99
N ALA A 133 4.35 8.16 -14.73
CA ALA A 133 5.71 8.28 -15.26
C ALA A 133 6.82 8.28 -14.18
N THR A 134 6.48 8.54 -12.91
CA THR A 134 7.45 8.58 -11.81
C THR A 134 7.04 7.79 -10.56
N SER A 135 5.81 7.28 -10.48
CA SER A 135 5.27 6.67 -9.25
C SER A 135 5.05 5.16 -9.41
N ASN A 136 5.75 4.36 -8.61
CA ASN A 136 5.54 2.92 -8.53
C ASN A 136 4.13 2.57 -8.08
N ASN A 137 3.55 3.34 -7.15
CA ASN A 137 2.16 3.18 -6.72
C ASN A 137 1.17 3.27 -7.89
N ILE A 138 1.26 4.34 -8.69
CA ILE A 138 0.34 4.54 -9.83
C ILE A 138 0.63 3.55 -10.95
N GLN A 139 1.89 3.21 -11.21
CA GLN A 139 2.21 2.18 -12.21
C GLN A 139 1.66 0.80 -11.81
N THR A 140 1.75 0.43 -10.54
CA THR A 140 1.17 -0.82 -10.01
C THR A 140 -0.34 -0.83 -10.22
N TYR A 141 -1.02 0.27 -9.92
CA TYR A 141 -2.46 0.38 -10.15
C TYR A 141 -2.83 0.25 -11.63
N MET A 142 -2.16 1.01 -12.52
CA MET A 142 -2.49 1.07 -13.94
C MET A 142 -2.10 -0.19 -14.73
N SER A 143 -1.01 -0.84 -14.34
CA SER A 143 -0.55 -2.07 -15.01
C SER A 143 -1.17 -3.34 -14.42
N GLU A 144 -1.74 -3.24 -13.22
CA GLU A 144 -2.24 -4.38 -12.43
C GLU A 144 -1.15 -5.44 -12.16
N GLN A 145 0.13 -5.05 -12.23
CA GLN A 145 1.28 -5.92 -12.01
C GLN A 145 2.02 -5.52 -10.73
N ALA A 146 2.66 -6.49 -10.09
CA ALA A 146 3.53 -6.22 -8.96
C ALA A 146 4.76 -5.40 -9.39
N ARG A 147 5.22 -4.52 -8.50
CA ARG A 147 6.54 -3.91 -8.57
C ARG A 147 7.33 -4.30 -7.33
N VAL A 148 8.45 -4.97 -7.55
CA VAL A 148 9.35 -5.45 -6.49
C VAL A 148 10.73 -4.88 -6.79
N ILE A 149 11.14 -3.89 -6.01
CA ILE A 149 12.43 -3.21 -6.16
C ILE A 149 13.22 -3.43 -4.87
N ASN A 150 14.10 -4.43 -4.87
CA ASN A 150 14.91 -4.77 -3.70
C ASN A 150 16.14 -3.86 -3.53
N ASN A 151 16.50 -3.09 -4.56
CA ASN A 151 17.63 -2.16 -4.52
C ASN A 151 17.30 -0.92 -5.34
N ILE A 152 16.76 0.10 -4.68
CA ILE A 152 16.39 1.36 -5.34
C ILE A 152 17.61 2.07 -5.94
N PRO A 153 18.76 2.20 -5.26
CA PRO A 153 19.93 2.81 -5.86
C PRO A 153 20.37 2.16 -7.18
N ASP A 154 20.41 0.83 -7.23
CA ASP A 154 20.77 0.09 -8.46
C ASP A 154 19.68 0.24 -9.54
N TYR A 155 18.41 0.12 -9.17
CA TYR A 155 17.27 0.31 -10.07
C TYR A 155 17.29 1.69 -10.75
N VAL A 156 17.50 2.76 -9.97
CA VAL A 156 17.60 4.13 -10.48
C VAL A 156 18.86 4.32 -11.34
N ALA A 157 20.00 3.74 -10.93
CA ALA A 157 21.24 3.81 -11.71
C ALA A 157 21.10 3.14 -13.10
N GLN A 158 20.22 2.16 -13.22
CA GLN A 158 19.86 1.50 -14.48
C GLN A 158 18.80 2.25 -15.30
N GLY A 159 18.37 3.44 -14.83
CA GLY A 159 17.40 4.30 -15.50
C GLY A 159 15.94 4.03 -15.09
N GLY A 160 15.71 3.25 -14.04
CA GLY A 160 14.39 3.03 -13.47
C GLY A 160 13.80 4.31 -12.88
N GLU A 161 12.52 4.54 -13.16
CA GLU A 161 11.76 5.65 -12.61
C GLU A 161 11.43 5.43 -11.13
N TYR A 162 11.83 6.36 -10.28
CA TYR A 162 11.56 6.27 -8.84
C TYR A 162 11.25 7.64 -8.26
N TYR A 163 10.12 7.73 -7.57
CA TYR A 163 9.72 8.89 -6.80
C TYR A 163 10.23 8.74 -5.36
N THR A 164 11.21 9.54 -4.96
CA THR A 164 11.74 9.50 -3.59
C THR A 164 10.86 10.30 -2.63
N CYS A 165 10.09 9.61 -1.80
CA CYS A 165 9.29 10.17 -0.71
C CYS A 165 10.12 10.40 0.58
N ASP A 166 10.94 9.42 0.95
CA ASP A 166 11.86 9.42 2.10
C ASP A 166 13.22 8.89 1.61
N PRO A 167 14.32 9.65 1.74
CA PRO A 167 15.64 9.24 1.25
C PRO A 167 16.21 8.01 1.97
N LYS A 168 15.62 7.59 3.09
CA LYS A 168 16.01 6.35 3.80
C LYS A 168 15.53 5.09 3.08
N VAL A 169 14.52 5.17 2.21
CA VAL A 169 13.97 3.99 1.52
C VAL A 169 15.01 3.43 0.56
N GLN A 170 15.30 2.14 0.73
CA GLN A 170 16.29 1.38 -0.03
C GLN A 170 15.68 0.24 -0.85
N ALA A 171 14.48 -0.22 -0.46
CA ALA A 171 13.67 -1.17 -1.20
C ALA A 171 12.18 -0.82 -1.10
N GLU A 172 11.40 -1.16 -2.12
CA GLU A 172 9.95 -0.94 -2.19
C GLU A 172 9.24 -2.13 -2.87
N VAL A 173 8.08 -2.51 -2.34
CA VAL A 173 7.15 -3.44 -2.99
C VAL A 173 5.76 -2.83 -3.04
N CYS A 174 5.25 -2.64 -4.26
CA CYS A 174 3.86 -2.28 -4.52
C CYS A 174 3.13 -3.47 -5.15
N LEU A 175 1.97 -3.85 -4.60
CA LEU A 175 1.13 -4.94 -5.14
C LEU A 175 -0.32 -4.50 -5.35
N PRO A 176 -0.99 -4.95 -6.42
CA PRO A 176 -2.36 -4.55 -6.71
C PRO A 176 -3.41 -5.30 -5.86
N LEU A 177 -4.46 -4.60 -5.44
CA LEU A 177 -5.62 -5.20 -4.78
C LEU A 177 -6.64 -5.65 -5.83
N LEU A 178 -6.50 -6.89 -6.29
CA LEU A 178 -7.32 -7.45 -7.37
C LEU A 178 -8.63 -8.06 -6.85
N ASN A 179 -9.75 -7.70 -7.46
CA ASN A 179 -11.03 -8.37 -7.19
C ASN A 179 -11.12 -9.75 -7.90
N GLN A 180 -12.26 -10.42 -7.78
CA GLN A 180 -12.46 -11.76 -8.38
C GLN A 180 -12.41 -11.75 -9.91
N GLN A 181 -12.67 -10.60 -10.54
CA GLN A 181 -12.61 -10.39 -11.98
C GLN A 181 -11.19 -10.00 -12.46
N GLY A 182 -10.26 -9.78 -11.52
CA GLY A 182 -8.90 -9.31 -11.81
C GLY A 182 -8.80 -7.79 -11.94
N GLU A 183 -9.86 -7.03 -11.64
CA GLU A 183 -9.82 -5.57 -11.68
C GLU A 183 -9.09 -5.04 -10.44
N CYS A 184 -8.18 -4.08 -10.66
CA CYS A 184 -7.44 -3.44 -9.58
C CYS A 184 -8.29 -2.39 -8.85
N LEU A 185 -8.59 -2.64 -7.57
CA LEU A 185 -9.36 -1.75 -6.70
C LEU A 185 -8.49 -0.76 -5.92
N GLY A 186 -7.18 -0.93 -5.95
CA GLY A 186 -6.24 -0.24 -5.10
C GLY A 186 -4.90 -0.95 -5.07
N ILE A 187 -4.04 -0.61 -4.11
CA ILE A 187 -2.73 -1.23 -3.96
C ILE A 187 -2.37 -1.39 -2.48
N ILE A 188 -1.39 -2.22 -2.18
CA ILE A 188 -0.51 -2.02 -1.03
C ILE A 188 0.82 -1.44 -1.48
N ASP A 189 1.51 -0.81 -0.55
CA ASP A 189 2.86 -0.31 -0.71
C ASP A 189 3.63 -0.61 0.57
N ALA A 190 4.84 -1.16 0.45
CA ALA A 190 5.72 -1.56 1.52
C ALA A 190 7.12 -1.02 1.23
N GLU A 191 7.69 -0.23 2.16
CA GLU A 191 9.01 0.36 2.01
C GLU A 191 9.93 -0.12 3.14
N ALA A 192 11.21 -0.33 2.82
CA ALA A 192 12.23 -0.71 3.77
C ALA A 192 13.48 0.15 3.63
N PHE A 193 14.17 0.40 4.74
CA PHE A 193 15.43 1.13 4.81
C PHE A 193 16.66 0.25 4.56
N GLU A 194 16.45 -1.05 4.34
CA GLU A 194 17.47 -2.03 3.99
C GLU A 194 17.26 -2.52 2.55
N GLN A 195 18.36 -2.79 1.85
CA GLN A 195 18.35 -3.39 0.51
C GLN A 195 18.15 -4.90 0.62
N GLU A 196 17.70 -5.52 -0.47
CA GLU A 196 17.58 -6.98 -0.64
C GLU A 196 16.76 -7.66 0.46
N CYS A 197 15.79 -6.94 1.03
CA CYS A 197 15.07 -7.39 2.20
C CYS A 197 13.76 -8.13 1.87
N PHE A 198 13.18 -7.95 0.67
CA PHE A 198 11.94 -8.61 0.26
C PHE A 198 12.24 -9.99 -0.33
N ASP A 199 12.39 -10.96 0.56
CA ASP A 199 12.49 -12.38 0.24
C ASP A 199 11.11 -13.02 -0.01
N GLU A 200 11.10 -14.32 -0.32
CA GLU A 200 9.86 -15.07 -0.57
C GLU A 200 8.88 -15.00 0.61
N TYR A 201 9.38 -15.01 1.85
CA TYR A 201 8.55 -14.96 3.03
C TYR A 201 7.82 -13.60 3.14
N LYS A 202 8.54 -12.48 3.02
CA LYS A 202 7.91 -11.16 3.08
C LYS A 202 6.96 -10.93 1.91
N LEU A 203 7.33 -11.35 0.71
CA LEU A 203 6.43 -11.27 -0.45
C LEU A 203 5.15 -12.08 -0.20
N ALA A 204 5.24 -13.27 0.38
CA ALA A 204 4.07 -14.07 0.73
C ALA A 204 3.16 -13.40 1.77
N VAL A 205 3.74 -12.71 2.77
CA VAL A 205 2.98 -11.90 3.74
C VAL A 205 2.23 -10.76 3.02
N LEU A 206 2.90 -10.04 2.12
CA LEU A 206 2.30 -8.93 1.39
C LEU A 206 1.19 -9.40 0.44
N VAL A 207 1.36 -10.55 -0.21
CA VAL A 207 0.31 -11.16 -1.04
C VAL A 207 -0.90 -11.58 -0.18
N ALA A 208 -0.66 -12.17 0.99
CA ALA A 208 -1.74 -12.50 1.93
C ALA A 208 -2.52 -11.26 2.36
N ALA A 209 -1.81 -10.16 2.66
CA ALA A 209 -2.42 -8.87 2.97
C ALA A 209 -3.29 -8.35 1.81
N CYS A 210 -2.83 -8.45 0.56
CA CYS A 210 -3.62 -8.03 -0.61
C CYS A 210 -4.91 -8.81 -0.76
N ILE A 211 -4.82 -10.14 -0.66
CA ILE A 211 -5.96 -11.06 -0.79
C ILE A 211 -7.01 -10.79 0.28
N ARG A 212 -6.60 -10.38 1.48
CA ARG A 212 -7.57 -10.13 2.58
C ARG A 212 -8.05 -8.69 2.66
N ALA A 213 -7.23 -7.72 2.26
CA ALA A 213 -7.59 -6.30 2.29
C ALA A 213 -8.83 -5.98 1.42
N ILE A 214 -9.02 -6.67 0.28
CA ILE A 214 -10.17 -6.46 -0.61
C ILE A 214 -11.53 -6.67 0.08
N GLU A 215 -11.58 -7.52 1.11
CA GLU A 215 -12.82 -7.79 1.86
C GLU A 215 -13.22 -6.62 2.78
N TYR A 216 -12.29 -5.71 3.04
CA TYR A 216 -12.46 -4.62 3.99
C TYR A 216 -12.31 -3.24 3.35
N LEU A 217 -12.29 -3.15 2.03
CA LEU A 217 -12.30 -1.86 1.34
C LEU A 217 -13.67 -1.18 1.51
N PRO A 218 -13.73 0.07 2.00
CA PRO A 218 -14.97 0.81 2.11
C PRO A 218 -15.67 1.05 0.76
N SER A 219 -17.00 1.13 0.78
CA SER A 219 -17.81 1.48 -0.39
C SER A 219 -17.64 2.94 -0.81
#